data_AF-A0A397N2R0-F1
#
_entry.id   AF-A0A397N2R0-F1
#
_cell.length_a   1.000
_cell.length_b   1.000
_cell.length_c   1.000
_cell.angle_alpha   90.00
_cell.angle_beta   90.00
_cell.angle_gamma   90.00
#
_symmetry.space_group_name_H-M   'P 1'
#
loop_
_entity.id
_entity.type
_entity.pdbx_description
1 polymer ?
#
loop_
_entity_poly.entity_id
_entity_poly.type
_entity_poly.pdbx_seq_one_letter_code
_entity_poly.pdbx_strand_id
1 'polypeptide(L)'
;MRELQALIQDLESPDSSIRDKAALDLMDIQDASAVEPLLRAIAKPENVNHRGTLVYALSEFNCEAILPELVELALTGNYEVCAGACSIIEESITSAETANLVQAQLKNFVSNTQLAEHNQIALQDLLELTSSNGWPAT
;
A
#
# COMPACT_ATOMS: atom_id res chain seq x y z
N MET A 1 -26.82 7.80 -0.55
CA MET A 1 -25.65 7.12 0.02
C MET A 1 -25.65 5.72 -0.58
N ARG A 2 -24.60 5.34 -1.32
CA ARG A 2 -24.44 3.94 -1.74
C ARG A 2 -24.06 3.13 -0.51
N GLU A 3 -24.57 1.90 -0.43
CA GLU A 3 -24.26 1.01 0.68
C GLU A 3 -22.84 0.47 0.53
N LEU A 4 -22.13 0.33 1.65
CA LEU A 4 -20.76 -0.21 1.72
C LEU A 4 -20.55 -1.48 0.86
N GLN A 5 -21.50 -2.42 0.93
CA GLN A 5 -21.46 -3.67 0.16
C GLN A 5 -21.54 -3.44 -1.36
N ALA A 6 -22.32 -2.45 -1.81
CA ALA A 6 -22.38 -2.11 -3.23
C ALA A 6 -21.06 -1.53 -3.73
N LEU A 7 -20.40 -0.70 -2.91
CA LEU A 7 -19.08 -0.16 -3.25
C LEU A 7 -18.00 -1.25 -3.28
N ILE A 8 -18.03 -2.18 -2.31
CA ILE A 8 -17.15 -3.37 -2.33
C ILE A 8 -17.36 -4.19 -3.62
N GLN A 9 -18.61 -4.37 -4.07
CA GLN A 9 -18.90 -5.07 -5.31
C GLN A 9 -18.40 -4.31 -6.54
N ASP A 10 -18.44 -2.98 -6.53
CA ASP A 10 -17.97 -2.13 -7.63
C ASP A 10 -16.44 -2.17 -7.81
N LEU A 11 -15.67 -2.53 -6.77
CA LEU A 11 -14.22 -2.81 -6.89
C LEU A 11 -13.92 -4.00 -7.82
N GLU A 12 -14.91 -4.86 -8.08
CA GLU A 12 -14.78 -6.00 -9.00
C GLU A 12 -15.09 -5.63 -10.46
N SER A 13 -15.50 -4.39 -10.73
CA SER A 13 -15.84 -3.93 -12.08
C SER A 13 -14.67 -4.07 -13.06
N PRO A 14 -14.90 -4.48 -14.32
CA PRO A 14 -13.85 -4.43 -15.35
C PRO A 14 -13.49 -2.99 -15.75
N ASP A 15 -14.39 -2.03 -15.52
CA ASP A 15 -14.16 -0.61 -15.79
C ASP A 15 -13.40 0.05 -14.63
N SER A 16 -12.20 0.56 -14.90
CA SER A 16 -11.35 1.21 -13.91
C SER A 16 -12.01 2.45 -13.30
N SER A 17 -12.77 3.23 -14.07
CA SER A 17 -13.43 4.43 -13.55
C SER A 17 -14.49 4.10 -12.51
N ILE A 18 -15.17 2.95 -12.63
CA ILE A 18 -16.10 2.45 -11.62
C ILE A 18 -15.35 2.03 -10.36
N ARG A 19 -14.23 1.29 -10.50
CA ARG A 19 -13.40 0.87 -9.37
C ARG A 19 -12.81 2.07 -8.62
N ASP A 20 -12.27 3.05 -9.35
CA ASP A 20 -11.68 4.26 -8.79
C ASP A 20 -12.72 5.05 -8.00
N LYS A 21 -13.93 5.21 -8.54
CA LYS A 21 -15.02 5.87 -7.83
C LYS A 21 -15.41 5.12 -6.56
N ALA A 22 -15.49 3.79 -6.63
CA ALA A 22 -15.79 2.96 -5.47
C ALA A 22 -14.71 3.07 -4.39
N ALA A 23 -13.43 3.06 -4.77
CA ALA A 23 -12.31 3.21 -3.85
C ALA A 23 -12.35 4.56 -3.12
N LEU A 24 -12.61 5.66 -3.84
CA LEU A 24 -12.75 6.99 -3.24
C LEU A 24 -13.97 7.09 -2.31
N ASP A 25 -15.11 6.48 -2.69
CA ASP A 25 -16.29 6.47 -1.82
C ASP A 25 -16.05 5.62 -0.56
N LEU A 26 -15.29 4.52 -0.65
CA LEU A 26 -14.90 3.71 0.50
C LEU A 26 -13.92 4.47 1.42
N MET A 27 -12.99 5.21 0.83
CA MET A 27 -12.08 6.10 1.53
C MET A 27 -12.84 7.18 2.30
N ASP A 28 -13.88 7.80 1.73
CA ASP A 28 -14.72 8.78 2.44
C ASP A 28 -15.52 8.15 3.59
N ILE A 29 -15.88 6.86 3.47
CA ILE A 29 -16.63 6.12 4.50
C ILE A 29 -15.72 5.68 5.66
N GLN A 30 -14.45 5.36 5.39
CA GLN A 30 -13.45 4.90 6.37
C GLN A 30 -13.88 3.68 7.20
N ASP A 31 -14.75 2.83 6.66
CA ASP A 31 -15.09 1.55 7.32
C ASP A 31 -13.97 0.54 7.09
N ALA A 32 -13.32 0.10 8.16
CA ALA A 32 -12.16 -0.81 8.12
C ALA A 32 -12.41 -2.12 7.35
N SER A 33 -13.67 -2.53 7.15
CA SER A 33 -14.00 -3.69 6.31
C SER A 33 -13.67 -3.49 4.82
N ALA A 34 -13.35 -2.27 4.40
CA ALA A 34 -12.93 -1.95 3.03
C ALA A 34 -11.46 -2.29 2.73
N VAL A 35 -10.60 -2.44 3.74
CA VAL A 35 -9.15 -2.67 3.56
C VAL A 35 -8.87 -3.93 2.76
N GLU A 36 -9.45 -5.07 3.16
CA GLU A 36 -9.25 -6.36 2.49
C GLU A 36 -9.81 -6.37 1.05
N PRO A 37 -11.04 -5.87 0.77
CA PRO A 37 -11.52 -5.67 -0.60
C PRO A 37 -10.62 -4.78 -1.48
N LEU A 38 -10.13 -3.66 -0.94
CA LEU A 38 -9.20 -2.77 -1.65
C LEU A 38 -7.90 -3.51 -1.99
N LEU A 39 -7.32 -4.21 -1.01
CA LEU A 39 -6.09 -4.98 -1.20
C LEU A 39 -6.25 -6.07 -2.25
N ARG A 40 -7.38 -6.80 -2.23
CA ARG A 40 -7.71 -7.80 -3.25
C ARG A 40 -7.79 -7.19 -4.64
N ALA A 41 -8.44 -6.03 -4.78
CA ALA A 41 -8.56 -5.35 -6.07
C ALA A 41 -7.20 -4.83 -6.57
N ILE A 42 -6.31 -4.38 -5.68
CA ILE A 42 -4.93 -3.95 -6.00
C ILE A 42 -4.06 -5.12 -6.48
N ALA A 43 -4.27 -6.32 -5.91
CA ALA A 43 -3.50 -7.53 -6.23
C ALA A 43 -3.89 -8.20 -7.56
N LYS A 44 -5.02 -7.80 -8.17
CA LYS A 44 -5.49 -8.38 -9.43
C LYS A 44 -4.54 -8.05 -10.59
N PRO A 45 -4.04 -9.06 -11.34
CA PRO A 45 -3.14 -8.84 -12.46
C PRO A 45 -3.70 -7.89 -13.54
N GLU A 46 -5.00 -7.95 -13.80
CA GLU A 46 -5.69 -7.07 -14.75
C GLU A 46 -5.71 -5.59 -14.33
N ASN A 47 -5.44 -5.29 -13.06
CA ASN A 47 -5.46 -3.94 -12.50
C ASN A 47 -4.07 -3.31 -12.36
N VAL A 48 -2.99 -3.99 -12.76
CA VAL A 48 -1.61 -3.56 -12.48
C VAL A 48 -1.28 -2.12 -12.92
N ASN A 49 -1.91 -1.65 -14.01
CA ASN A 49 -1.74 -0.29 -14.55
C ASN A 49 -2.84 0.71 -14.11
N HIS A 50 -3.81 0.27 -13.31
CA HIS A 50 -4.99 1.04 -12.90
C HIS A 50 -5.31 0.81 -11.41
N ARG A 51 -4.27 0.86 -10.57
CA ARG A 51 -4.38 0.61 -9.13
C ARG A 51 -3.88 1.75 -8.24
N GLY A 52 -3.42 2.86 -8.84
CA GLY A 52 -2.94 4.04 -8.10
C GLY A 52 -4.02 4.63 -7.17
N THR A 53 -5.25 4.82 -7.66
CA THR A 53 -6.36 5.31 -6.85
C THR A 53 -6.78 4.34 -5.74
N LEU A 54 -6.70 3.03 -5.99
CA LEU A 54 -7.00 2.03 -4.96
C LEU A 54 -5.97 2.05 -3.84
N VAL A 55 -4.68 2.21 -4.18
CA VAL A 55 -3.61 2.39 -3.19
C VAL A 55 -3.78 3.71 -2.45
N TYR A 56 -4.09 4.80 -3.16
CA TYR A 56 -4.38 6.09 -2.51
C TYR A 56 -5.52 5.98 -1.50
N ALA A 57 -6.60 5.27 -1.82
CA ALA A 57 -7.70 5.04 -0.88
C ALA A 57 -7.25 4.38 0.43
N LEU A 58 -6.23 3.51 0.41
CA LEU A 58 -5.70 2.87 1.61
C LEU A 58 -5.07 3.87 2.61
N SER A 59 -4.69 5.09 2.20
CA SER A 59 -4.08 6.07 3.12
C SER A 59 -5.00 6.53 4.25
N GLU A 60 -6.32 6.41 4.07
CA GLU A 60 -7.30 6.78 5.09
C GLU A 60 -7.63 5.62 6.05
N PHE A 61 -6.90 4.50 5.99
CA PHE A 61 -7.12 3.33 6.83
C PHE A 61 -5.88 3.00 7.68
N ASN A 62 -6.11 2.31 8.80
CA ASN A 62 -5.01 1.69 9.53
C ASN A 62 -4.41 0.53 8.72
N CYS A 63 -3.18 0.72 8.25
CA CYS A 63 -2.49 -0.22 7.38
C CYS A 63 -1.34 -0.99 8.07
N GLU A 64 -1.23 -0.94 9.41
CA GLU A 64 -0.20 -1.69 10.15
C GLU A 64 -0.24 -3.19 9.82
N ALA A 65 -1.43 -3.76 9.66
CA ALA A 65 -1.61 -5.18 9.37
C ALA A 65 -1.25 -5.57 7.92
N ILE A 66 -1.15 -4.61 7.00
CA ILE A 66 -0.86 -4.84 5.57
C ILE A 66 0.50 -4.26 5.15
N LEU A 67 1.36 -3.92 6.11
CA LEU A 67 2.72 -3.46 5.85
C LEU A 67 3.49 -4.38 4.87
N PRO A 68 3.39 -5.72 4.96
CA PRO A 68 4.08 -6.59 4.01
C PRO A 68 3.68 -6.37 2.55
N GLU A 69 2.39 -6.21 2.30
CA GLU A 69 1.83 -5.98 0.98
C GLU A 69 2.19 -4.58 0.48
N LEU A 70 2.19 -3.57 1.35
CA LEU A 70 2.62 -2.22 1.00
C LEU A 70 4.10 -2.17 0.59
N VAL A 71 4.98 -2.90 1.28
CA VAL A 71 6.40 -2.99 0.88
C VAL A 71 6.52 -3.60 -0.52
N GLU A 72 5.77 -4.64 -0.83
CA GLU A 72 5.77 -5.20 -2.18
C GLU A 72 5.29 -4.19 -3.23
N LEU A 73 4.23 -3.43 -2.93
CA LEU A 73 3.71 -2.38 -3.81
C LEU A 73 4.71 -1.23 -4.01
N ALA A 74 5.39 -0.79 -2.95
CA ALA A 74 6.43 0.23 -3.01
C ALA A 74 7.58 -0.20 -3.94
N LEU A 75 7.95 -1.48 -3.91
CA LEU A 75 9.12 -1.98 -4.63
C LEU A 75 8.82 -2.52 -6.03
N THR A 76 7.56 -2.83 -6.35
CA THR A 76 7.18 -3.42 -7.65
C THR A 76 6.16 -2.61 -8.42
N GLY A 77 5.58 -1.59 -7.78
CA GLY A 77 4.59 -0.70 -8.37
C GLY A 77 5.17 0.24 -9.43
N ASN A 78 4.29 0.73 -10.29
CA ASN A 78 4.58 1.91 -11.10
C ASN A 78 4.78 3.15 -10.20
N TYR A 79 5.12 4.29 -10.79
CA TYR A 79 5.43 5.50 -10.03
C TYR A 79 4.34 5.90 -9.00
N GLU A 80 3.07 5.90 -9.41
CA GLU A 80 1.95 6.30 -8.54
C GLU A 80 1.74 5.32 -7.37
N VAL A 81 1.77 4.02 -7.67
CA VAL A 81 1.64 2.96 -6.64
C VAL A 81 2.83 2.98 -5.68
N CYS A 82 4.03 3.18 -6.22
CA CYS A 82 5.26 3.29 -5.44
C CYS A 82 5.17 4.45 -4.45
N ALA A 83 4.86 5.65 -4.94
CA ALA A 83 4.75 6.84 -4.11
C ALA A 83 3.66 6.69 -3.03
N GLY A 84 2.47 6.25 -3.42
CA GLY A 84 1.36 6.05 -2.48
C GLY A 84 1.69 5.01 -1.41
N ALA A 85 2.26 3.86 -1.80
CA ALA A 85 2.65 2.84 -0.83
C ALA A 85 3.74 3.32 0.14
N CYS A 86 4.73 4.08 -0.33
CA CYS A 86 5.76 4.66 0.55
C CYS A 86 5.16 5.60 1.59
N SER A 87 4.28 6.52 1.18
CA SER A 87 3.60 7.42 2.12
C SER A 87 2.79 6.68 3.17
N ILE A 88 2.06 5.63 2.77
CA ILE A 88 1.28 4.83 3.72
C ILE A 88 2.21 4.06 4.67
N ILE A 89 3.32 3.51 4.20
CA ILE A 89 4.32 2.84 5.05
C ILE A 89 4.89 3.82 6.06
N GLU A 90 5.26 5.04 5.63
CA GLU A 90 5.78 6.08 6.51
C GLU A 90 4.82 6.42 7.65
N GLU A 91 3.53 6.55 7.35
CA GLU A 91 2.49 6.83 8.34
C GLU A 91 2.16 5.61 9.22
N SER A 92 2.32 4.39 8.68
CA SER A 92 2.01 3.14 9.39
C SER A 92 3.16 2.61 10.25
N ILE A 93 4.38 3.15 10.11
CA ILE A 93 5.50 2.82 11.00
C ILE A 93 5.36 3.64 12.30
N THR A 94 4.59 3.10 13.24
CA THR A 94 4.26 3.74 14.52
C THR A 94 5.14 3.27 15.68
N SER A 95 5.92 2.19 15.49
CA SER A 95 6.73 1.56 16.54
C SER A 95 8.02 0.90 16.03
N ALA A 96 8.89 0.47 16.96
CA ALA A 96 10.05 -0.34 16.66
C ALA A 96 9.68 -1.67 15.97
N GLU A 97 8.56 -2.27 16.37
CA GLU A 97 8.10 -3.56 15.85
C GLU A 97 7.72 -3.45 14.38
N THR A 98 6.89 -2.47 14.02
CA THR A 98 6.51 -2.19 12.63
C THR A 98 7.72 -1.79 11.78
N ALA A 99 8.64 -0.98 12.33
CA ALA A 99 9.88 -0.62 11.63
C ALA A 99 10.76 -1.84 11.35
N ASN A 100 10.93 -2.73 12.33
CA ASN A 100 11.74 -3.94 12.20
C ASN A 100 11.12 -4.93 11.18
N LEU A 101 9.79 -5.05 11.17
CA LEU A 101 9.07 -5.87 10.18
C LEU A 101 9.35 -5.38 8.76
N VAL A 102 9.16 -4.08 8.51
CA VAL A 102 9.43 -3.48 7.20
C VAL A 102 10.90 -3.65 6.83
N GLN A 103 11.82 -3.33 7.75
CA GLN A 103 13.27 -3.45 7.51
C GLN A 103 13.70 -4.88 7.15
N ALA A 104 13.15 -5.89 7.82
CA ALA A 104 13.44 -7.29 7.54
C ALA A 104 13.02 -7.68 6.11
N GLN A 105 11.87 -7.20 5.66
CA GLN A 105 11.40 -7.45 4.31
C GLN A 105 12.23 -6.71 3.26
N LEU A 106 12.56 -5.43 3.47
CA LEU A 106 13.40 -4.65 2.54
C LEU A 106 14.75 -5.32 2.28
N LYS A 107 15.39 -5.88 3.32
CA LYS A 107 16.67 -6.61 3.20
C LYS A 107 16.59 -7.83 2.27
N ASN A 108 15.42 -8.47 2.15
CA ASN A 108 15.22 -9.59 1.22
C ASN A 108 15.23 -9.14 -0.25
N PHE A 109 14.77 -7.92 -0.54
CA PHE A 109 14.77 -7.35 -1.89
C PHE A 109 16.16 -6.94 -2.37
N VAL A 110 17.00 -6.42 -1.46
CA VAL A 110 18.41 -6.07 -1.76
C VAL A 110 19.18 -7.25 -2.35
N SER A 111 18.86 -8.47 -1.93
CA SER A 111 19.62 -9.67 -2.29
C SER A 111 19.14 -10.35 -3.57
N ASN A 112 17.93 -10.07 -4.06
CA ASN A 112 17.23 -11.00 -4.96
C ASN A 112 16.53 -10.39 -6.19
N THR A 113 16.48 -9.06 -6.36
CA THR A 113 15.60 -8.47 -7.39
C THR A 113 16.24 -7.30 -8.15
N GLN A 114 16.15 -7.33 -9.49
CA GLN A 114 16.43 -6.16 -10.31
C GLN A 114 15.19 -5.25 -10.33
N LEU A 115 15.24 -4.18 -9.54
CA LEU A 115 14.16 -3.19 -9.43
C LEU A 115 14.30 -2.09 -10.49
N ALA A 116 13.18 -1.46 -10.87
CA ALA A 116 13.23 -0.23 -11.66
C ALA A 116 13.86 0.91 -10.85
N GLU A 117 14.38 1.94 -11.51
CA GLU A 117 15.13 3.04 -10.87
C GLU A 117 14.33 3.71 -9.75
N HIS A 118 13.06 4.06 -9.99
CA HIS A 118 12.21 4.68 -8.97
C HIS A 118 11.92 3.75 -7.78
N ASN A 119 11.83 2.44 -8.01
CA ASN A 119 11.66 1.46 -6.93
C ASN A 119 12.96 1.25 -6.14
N GLN A 120 14.14 1.44 -6.75
CA GLN A 120 15.42 1.40 -6.03
C GLN A 120 15.57 2.60 -5.09
N ILE A 121 15.09 3.78 -5.51
CA ILE A 121 15.05 4.97 -4.66
C ILE A 121 14.14 4.71 -3.46
N ALA A 122 12.93 4.22 -3.69
CA ALA A 122 12.01 3.85 -2.61
C ALA A 122 12.62 2.83 -1.63
N LEU A 123 13.33 1.81 -2.13
CA LEU A 123 14.04 0.85 -1.29
C LEU A 123 15.08 1.54 -0.38
N GLN A 124 15.85 2.48 -0.92
CA GLN A 124 16.87 3.21 -0.15
C GLN A 124 16.24 4.10 0.91
N ASP A 125 15.22 4.88 0.54
CA ASP A 125 14.53 5.81 1.44
C ASP A 125 13.87 5.05 2.60
N LEU A 126 13.19 3.93 2.32
CA LEU A 126 12.56 3.11 3.35
C LEU A 126 13.60 2.38 4.24
N LEU A 127 14.75 1.98 3.70
CA LEU A 127 15.84 1.43 4.51
C LEU A 127 16.42 2.48 5.44
N GLU A 128 16.58 3.73 4.99
CA GLU A 128 17.01 4.84 5.84
C GLU A 128 15.97 5.12 6.92
N LEU A 129 14.70 5.29 6.55
CA LEU A 129 13.59 5.54 7.48
C LEU A 129 13.53 4.51 8.62
N THR A 130 13.61 3.23 8.27
CA THR A 130 13.52 2.12 9.23
C THR A 130 14.81 1.93 10.04
N SER A 131 15.92 2.53 9.64
CA SER A 131 17.20 2.49 10.35
C SER A 131 17.45 3.72 11.24
N SER A 132 16.90 4.87 10.86
CA SER A 132 17.26 6.19 11.41
C SER A 132 16.40 6.65 12.59
N ASN A 133 15.25 6.01 12.82
CA ASN A 133 14.37 6.43 13.91
C ASN A 133 14.70 5.70 15.20
N GLY A 134 15.05 6.48 16.23
CA GLY A 134 15.39 6.08 17.60
C GLY A 134 14.21 5.46 18.37
N TRP A 135 13.58 4.45 17.79
CA TRP A 135 12.59 3.63 18.45
C TRP A 135 13.32 2.82 19.54
N PRO A 136 12.93 2.98 20.82
CA PRO A 136 13.59 2.25 21.88
C PRO A 136 13.45 0.75 21.60
N ALA A 137 14.58 0.05 21.61
CA ALA A 137 14.56 -1.40 21.74
C ALA A 137 13.80 -1.70 23.04
N THR A 138 12.69 -2.43 22.93
CA THR A 138 11.94 -2.94 24.08
C THR A 138 12.84 -3.77 24.98
#